data_AF-A0A0F8DX02-F1
#
_entry.id   AF-A0A0F8DX02-F1
#
_cell.length_a   1.000
_cell.length_b   1.000
_cell.length_c   1.000
_cell.angle_alpha   90.00
_cell.angle_beta   90.00
_cell.angle_gamma   90.00
#
_symmetry.space_group_name_H-M   'P 1'
#
loop_
_entity.id
_entity.type
_entity.pdbx_description
1 polymer ?
#
loop_
_entity_poly.entity_id
_entity_poly.type
_entity_poly.pdbx_seq_one_letter_code
_entity_poly.pdbx_strand_id
1 'polypeptide(L)'
;MRINRLPALLVVLLFVAVVVTGVFGTSWNTVSELPENPADPSNIEGIGMLIFTQYVVPFEVLSIVLLASLIGAIYMAKGEGNR
;
A
#
# COMPACT_ATOMS: atom_id res chain seq x y z
N MET A 1 21.70 23.60 15.05
CA MET A 1 21.59 23.31 13.60
C MET A 1 20.80 24.42 12.93
N ARG A 2 21.42 25.28 12.10
CA ARG A 2 20.67 26.21 11.24
C ARG A 2 20.21 25.42 10.01
N ILE A 3 18.91 25.21 9.86
CA ILE A 3 18.38 24.56 8.66
C ILE A 3 18.56 25.54 7.48
N ASN A 4 19.27 25.13 6.44
CA ASN A 4 19.40 25.93 5.23
C ASN A 4 18.09 25.80 4.44
N ARG A 5 17.20 26.80 4.57
CA ARG A 5 15.86 26.78 3.97
C ARG A 5 15.88 26.74 2.44
N LEU A 6 16.93 27.29 1.80
CA LEU A 6 17.08 27.33 0.35
C LEU A 6 17.24 25.93 -0.30
N PRO A 7 18.22 25.09 0.08
CA PRO A 7 18.31 23.73 -0.46
C PRO A 7 17.12 22.84 -0.05
N ALA A 8 16.57 23.05 1.15
CA ALA A 8 15.37 22.32 1.57
C ALA A 8 14.16 22.62 0.67
N LEU A 9 13.94 23.89 0.31
CA LEU A 9 12.89 24.28 -0.64
C LEU A 9 13.10 23.65 -2.03
N LEU A 10 14.35 23.59 -2.49
CA LEU A 10 14.69 23.00 -3.79
C LEU A 10 14.34 21.50 -3.83
N VAL A 11 14.71 20.76 -2.78
CA VAL A 11 14.39 19.32 -2.66
C VAL A 11 12.89 19.08 -2.63
N VAL A 12 12.14 19.88 -1.86
CA VAL A 12 10.68 19.76 -1.81
C VAL A 12 10.05 20.07 -3.16
N LEU A 13 10.50 21.13 -3.84
CA LEU A 13 9.97 21.52 -5.14
C LEU A 13 10.25 20.44 -6.20
N LEU A 14 11.44 19.84 -6.18
CA LEU A 14 11.80 18.75 -7.07
C LEU A 14 10.95 17.50 -6.80
N PHE A 15 10.75 17.14 -5.53
CA PHE A 15 9.89 16.02 -5.15
C PHE A 15 8.45 16.24 -5.63
N VAL A 16 7.89 17.42 -5.39
CA VAL A 16 6.54 17.77 -5.84
C VAL A 16 6.45 17.71 -7.37
N ALA A 17 7.44 18.22 -8.09
CA ALA A 17 7.46 18.16 -9.55
C ALA A 17 7.45 16.71 -10.07
N VAL A 18 8.25 15.82 -9.46
CA VAL A 18 8.26 14.39 -9.81
C VAL A 18 6.90 13.74 -9.53
N VAL A 19 6.30 14.01 -8.38
CA VAL A 19 4.97 13.45 -8.03
C VAL A 19 3.90 13.95 -9.00
N VAL A 20 3.85 15.27 -9.26
CA VAL A 20 2.88 15.89 -10.16
C VAL A 20 3.01 15.31 -11.56
N THR A 21 4.23 15.27 -12.11
CA THR A 21 4.47 14.71 -13.45
C THR A 21 4.12 13.23 -13.53
N GLY A 22 4.40 12.44 -12.48
CA GLY A 22 4.00 11.04 -12.40
C GLY A 22 2.48 10.85 -12.39
N VAL A 23 1.77 11.62 -11.56
CA VAL A 23 0.30 11.53 -11.43
C VAL A 23 -0.40 11.95 -12.72
N PHE A 24 -0.02 13.07 -13.33
CA PHE A 24 -0.66 13.57 -14.55
C PHE A 24 -0.17 12.87 -15.82
N GLY A 25 1.05 12.31 -15.81
CA GLY A 25 1.61 11.54 -16.92
C GLY A 25 1.16 10.07 -16.95
N THR A 26 0.56 9.57 -15.86
CA THR A 26 0.03 8.21 -15.80
C THR A 26 -1.32 8.17 -16.50
N SER A 27 -1.45 7.33 -17.53
CA SER A 27 -2.74 7.03 -18.15
C SER A 27 -3.56 6.15 -17.21
N TRP A 28 -4.40 6.78 -16.41
CA TRP A 28 -5.33 6.08 -15.52
C TRP A 28 -6.38 5.36 -16.38
N ASN A 29 -6.27 4.03 -16.48
CA ASN A 29 -7.32 3.21 -17.08
C ASN A 29 -8.50 3.17 -16.10
N THR A 30 -9.44 4.10 -16.27
CA THR A 30 -10.70 4.09 -15.52
C THR A 30 -11.69 3.18 -16.23
N VAL A 31 -12.21 2.19 -15.52
CA VAL A 31 -13.42 1.48 -15.94
C VAL A 31 -14.61 2.43 -15.76
N SER A 32 -15.32 2.72 -16.85
CA SER A 32 -16.45 3.65 -16.87
C SER A 32 -17.64 3.18 -16.03
N GLU A 33 -17.79 1.86 -15.90
CA GLU A 33 -18.78 1.21 -15.06
C GLU A 33 -18.12 -0.02 -14.43
N LEU A 34 -18.15 -0.11 -13.11
CA LEU A 34 -17.89 -1.40 -12.46
C LEU A 34 -19.04 -2.33 -12.87
N PRO A 35 -18.78 -3.60 -13.22
CA PRO A 35 -19.86 -4.56 -13.41
C PRO A 35 -20.60 -4.70 -12.07
N GLU A 36 -21.68 -3.94 -11.89
CA GLU A 36 -22.63 -4.21 -10.83
C GLU A 36 -23.27 -5.54 -11.21
N ASN A 37 -22.99 -6.58 -10.42
CA ASN A 37 -23.77 -7.79 -10.44
C ASN A 37 -24.93 -7.57 -9.45
N PRO A 38 -26.17 -7.29 -9.89
CA PRO A 38 -27.27 -7.06 -8.97
C PRO A 38 -27.59 -8.31 -8.13
N ALA A 39 -27.14 -9.49 -8.57
CA ALA A 39 -27.29 -10.76 -7.86
C ALA A 39 -26.20 -11.01 -6.80
N ASP A 40 -25.05 -10.34 -6.87
CA ASP A 40 -24.03 -10.35 -5.82
C ASP A 40 -23.41 -8.95 -5.65
N PRO A 41 -24.09 -8.05 -4.91
CA PRO A 41 -23.62 -6.69 -4.66
C PRO A 41 -22.32 -6.64 -3.83
N SER A 42 -21.98 -7.72 -3.14
CA SER A 42 -20.84 -7.79 -2.22
C SER A 42 -19.55 -8.20 -2.96
N ASN A 43 -19.68 -9.09 -3.95
CA ASN A 43 -18.58 -9.60 -4.79
C ASN A 43 -17.41 -10.21 -3.98
N ILE A 44 -17.67 -10.66 -2.76
CA ILE A 44 -16.66 -11.26 -1.87
C ILE A 44 -16.17 -12.57 -2.46
N GLU A 45 -17.06 -13.37 -3.07
CA GLU A 45 -16.69 -14.62 -3.73
C GLU A 45 -15.73 -14.38 -4.90
N GLY A 46 -16.02 -13.40 -5.75
CA GLY A 46 -15.15 -13.04 -6.87
C GLY A 46 -13.77 -12.57 -6.43
N ILE A 47 -13.71 -11.72 -5.40
CA ILE A 47 -12.43 -11.28 -4.82
C ILE A 47 -11.67 -12.47 -4.22
N GLY A 48 -12.35 -13.34 -3.47
CA GLY A 48 -11.76 -14.54 -2.90
C GLY A 48 -11.15 -15.45 -3.96
N MET A 49 -11.90 -15.71 -5.04
CA MET A 49 -11.42 -16.49 -6.19
C MET A 49 -10.17 -15.87 -6.81
N LEU A 50 -10.16 -14.56 -7.05
CA LEU A 50 -9.01 -13.88 -7.64
C LEU A 50 -7.76 -13.97 -6.74
N ILE A 51 -7.91 -13.75 -5.43
CA ILE A 51 -6.81 -13.84 -4.45
C ILE A 51 -6.21 -15.24 -4.42
N PHE A 52 -7.04 -16.28 -4.44
CA PHE A 52 -6.59 -17.68 -4.32
C PHE A 52 -6.27 -18.36 -5.65
N THR A 53 -6.44 -17.70 -6.80
CA THR A 53 -6.12 -18.29 -8.12
C THR A 53 -5.12 -17.45 -8.92
N GLN A 54 -5.47 -16.19 -9.22
CA GLN A 54 -4.66 -15.32 -10.06
C GLN A 54 -3.59 -14.55 -9.27
N TYR A 55 -3.91 -14.17 -8.04
CA TYR A 55 -3.08 -13.33 -7.18
C TYR A 55 -2.45 -14.11 -6.01
N VAL A 56 -2.16 -15.40 -6.21
CA VAL A 56 -1.56 -16.26 -5.17
C VAL A 56 -0.21 -15.74 -4.71
N VAL A 57 0.69 -15.44 -5.64
CA VAL A 57 2.05 -14.94 -5.33
C VAL A 57 2.02 -13.64 -4.49
N PRO A 58 1.28 -12.58 -4.87
CA PRO A 58 1.21 -11.39 -4.03
C PRO A 58 0.49 -11.64 -2.69
N PHE A 59 -0.48 -12.56 -2.61
CA PHE A 59 -1.09 -12.97 -1.34
C PHE A 59 -0.10 -13.66 -0.39
N GLU A 60 0.81 -14.48 -0.92
CA GLU A 60 1.86 -15.12 -0.13
C GLU A 60 2.84 -14.09 0.45
N VAL A 61 3.26 -13.12 -0.36
CA VAL A 61 4.14 -12.02 0.10
C VAL A 61 3.45 -11.23 1.21
N LEU A 62 2.17 -10.89 1.04
CA LEU A 62 1.39 -10.22 2.09
C LEU A 62 1.30 -11.07 3.36
N SER A 63 1.12 -12.38 3.24
CA SER A 63 1.05 -13.29 4.40
C SER A 63 2.35 -13.30 5.20
N ILE A 64 3.51 -13.28 4.52
CA ILE A 64 4.83 -13.17 5.17
C ILE A 64 4.99 -11.81 5.85
N VAL A 65 4.56 -10.73 5.20
CA VAL A 65 4.60 -9.37 5.79
C VAL A 65 3.75 -9.30 7.06
N LEU A 66 2.53 -9.86 7.03
CA LEU A 66 1.64 -9.90 8.19
C LEU A 66 2.24 -10.76 9.31
N LEU A 67 2.85 -11.90 8.99
CA LEU A 67 3.56 -12.73 9.95
C LEU A 67 4.74 -11.97 10.58
N ALA A 68 5.57 -11.31 9.78
CA ALA A 68 6.69 -10.50 10.26
C ALA A 68 6.20 -9.35 11.16
N SER A 69 5.09 -8.71 10.79
CA SER A 69 4.45 -7.66 11.60
C SER A 69 3.97 -8.20 12.94
N LEU A 70 3.35 -9.38 12.97
CA LEU A 70 2.90 -10.02 14.21
C LEU A 70 4.09 -10.34 15.12
N ILE A 71 5.17 -10.90 14.56
CA ILE A 71 6.41 -11.15 15.31
C ILE A 71 6.97 -9.85 15.89
N GLY A 72 7.03 -8.78 15.09
CA GLY A 72 7.47 -7.45 15.54
C GLY A 72 6.60 -6.88 16.66
N ALA A 73 5.28 -7.03 16.56
CA ALA A 73 4.34 -6.60 17.59
C ALA A 73 4.54 -7.38 18.89
N ILE A 74 4.71 -8.70 18.82
CA ILE A 74 4.99 -9.55 20.00
C ILE A 74 6.32 -9.17 20.64
N TYR A 75 7.36 -8.96 19.84
CA TYR A 75 8.67 -8.54 20.34
C TYR A 75 8.59 -7.21 21.11
N MET A 76 7.86 -6.24 20.56
CA MET A 76 7.63 -4.95 21.20
C MET A 76 6.79 -5.08 22.48
N ALA A 77 5.77 -5.93 22.48
CA ALA A 77 4.89 -6.16 23.62
C ALA A 77 5.54 -6.96 24.74
N LYS A 78 6.54 -7.80 24.43
CA LYS A 78 7.23 -8.66 25.42
C LYS A 78 7.79 -7.85 26.59
N GLY A 79 8.21 -6.60 26.35
CA GLY A 79 8.90 -5.79 27.35
C GLY A 79 10.24 -6.40 27.78
N GLU A 80 11.10 -5.60 28.37
CA GLU A 80 12.31 -6.09 29.02
C GLU A 80 11.93 -6.68 30.37
N GLY A 81 11.81 -8.01 30.44
CA GLY A 81 11.68 -8.75 31.70
C GLY A 81 12.99 -8.70 32.48
N ASN A 82 13.37 -7.52 33.00
CA ASN A 82 14.43 -7.38 33.98
C ASN A 82 14.32 -6.07 34.78
N ARG A 83 13.32 -6.00 35.66
CA ARG A 83 13.41 -5.42 37.00
C ARG A 83 12.62 -6.30 37.95
#